data_AF-A0A095XNY9-F1
#
_entry.id   AF-A0A095XNY9-F1
#
_cell.length_a   1.000
_cell.length_b   1.000
_cell.length_c   1.000
_cell.angle_alpha   90.00
_cell.angle_beta   90.00
_cell.angle_gamma   90.00
#
_symmetry.space_group_name_H-M   'P 1'
#
loop_
_entity.id
_entity.type
_entity.pdbx_description
1 polymer ?
#
loop_
_entity_poly.entity_id
_entity_poly.type
_entity_poly.pdbx_seq_one_letter_code
_entity_poly.pdbx_strand_id
1 'polypeptide(L)'
;MSYLDYRKLPKKIYCIVILIIVAWMIFITGFSVGKTIQKEQDRLYVGRVIEKEHVPEKIKDGERFDEAYYIVVEDNHGDYLRYSVSKDVYQQIEINDMYKRK
;
A
#
# COMPACT_ATOMS: atom_id res chain seq x y z
N MET A 1 -30.23 42.38 -22.54
CA MET A 1 -29.78 41.67 -21.32
C MET A 1 -28.84 42.62 -20.57
N SER A 2 -29.26 43.23 -19.45
CA SER A 2 -28.50 44.31 -18.79
C SER A 2 -27.57 43.75 -17.71
N TYR A 3 -26.32 44.22 -17.66
CA TYR A 3 -25.23 43.81 -16.76
C TYR A 3 -25.57 43.94 -15.25
N LEU A 4 -26.62 44.70 -14.93
CA LEU A 4 -27.08 44.98 -13.57
C LEU A 4 -27.88 43.82 -12.93
N ASP A 5 -28.37 42.85 -13.71
CA ASP A 5 -29.13 41.70 -13.18
C ASP A 5 -28.24 40.67 -12.46
N TYR A 6 -26.94 40.62 -12.78
CA TYR A 6 -25.96 39.78 -12.09
C TYR A 6 -25.88 40.10 -10.58
N ARG A 7 -26.14 41.36 -10.19
CA ARG A 7 -26.01 41.81 -8.79
C ARG A 7 -27.16 41.35 -7.89
N LYS A 8 -28.27 40.85 -8.47
CA LYS A 8 -29.42 40.34 -7.73
C LYS A 8 -29.45 38.82 -7.64
N LEU A 9 -28.28 38.16 -7.64
CA LEU A 9 -28.18 36.80 -7.11
C LEU A 9 -28.67 36.85 -5.65
N PRO A 10 -29.83 36.25 -5.29
CA PRO A 10 -30.34 36.30 -3.93
C PRO A 10 -29.25 35.76 -3.00
N LYS A 11 -28.94 36.48 -1.92
CA LYS A 11 -27.84 36.16 -0.96
C LYS A 11 -27.78 34.67 -0.57
N LYS A 12 -28.92 33.98 -0.59
CA LYS A 12 -29.06 32.53 -0.38
C LYS A 12 -28.29 31.69 -1.41
N ILE A 13 -28.31 32.04 -2.70
CA ILE A 13 -27.59 31.31 -3.76
C ILE A 13 -26.09 31.47 -3.59
N TYR A 14 -25.60 32.67 -3.25
CA TYR A 14 -24.18 32.88 -2.98
C TYR A 14 -23.69 32.03 -1.79
N CYS A 15 -24.51 31.92 -0.75
CA CYS A 15 -24.22 31.08 0.41
C CYS A 15 -24.15 29.58 0.03
N ILE A 16 -25.09 29.11 -0.80
CA ILE A 16 -25.12 27.72 -1.29
C ILE A 16 -23.89 27.43 -2.16
N VAL A 17 -23.51 28.36 -3.04
CA VAL A 17 -22.34 28.20 -3.92
C VAL A 17 -21.05 28.11 -3.10
N ILE A 18 -20.88 28.93 -2.06
CA ILE A 18 -19.73 28.84 -1.15
C ILE A 18 -19.69 27.51 -0.42
N LEU A 19 -20.82 27.02 0.09
CA LEU A 19 -20.89 25.72 0.78
C LEU A 19 -20.50 24.57 -0.14
N ILE A 20 -20.93 24.61 -1.40
CA ILE A 20 -20.51 23.63 -2.41
C ILE A 20 -19.00 23.69 -2.61
N ILE A 21 -18.42 24.88 -2.81
CA ILE A 21 -16.97 25.03 -2.99
C ILE A 21 -16.18 24.48 -1.78
N VAL A 22 -16.63 24.77 -0.56
CA VAL A 22 -15.99 24.27 0.67
C VAL A 22 -16.10 22.73 0.75
N ALA A 23 -17.25 22.16 0.43
CA ALA A 23 -17.42 20.70 0.40
C ALA A 23 -16.49 20.03 -0.64
N TRP A 24 -16.34 20.64 -1.83
CA TRP A 24 -15.40 20.17 -2.84
C TRP A 24 -13.94 20.26 -2.37
N MET A 25 -13.56 21.33 -1.67
CA MET A 25 -12.21 21.48 -1.11
C MET A 25 -11.89 20.40 -0.06
N ILE A 26 -12.85 20.09 0.82
CA ILE A 26 -12.70 19.00 1.81
C ILE A 26 -12.56 17.65 1.10
N PHE A 27 -13.36 17.39 0.07
CA PHE A 27 -13.33 16.15 -0.69
C PHE A 27 -11.99 15.94 -1.43
N ILE A 28 -11.49 16.97 -2.13
CA ILE A 28 -10.20 16.90 -2.84
C ILE A 28 -9.03 16.69 -1.88
N THR A 29 -9.07 17.36 -0.72
CA THR A 29 -8.04 17.21 0.31
C THR A 29 -8.03 15.79 0.87
N GLY A 30 -9.20 15.23 1.20
CA GLY A 30 -9.32 13.84 1.67
C GLY A 30 -8.82 12.82 0.64
N PHE A 31 -9.15 13.02 -0.64
CA PHE A 31 -8.72 12.13 -1.72
C PHE A 31 -7.19 12.15 -1.92
N SER A 32 -6.57 13.33 -1.79
CA SER A 32 -5.12 13.50 -1.93
C SER A 32 -4.35 12.82 -0.79
N VAL A 33 -4.84 12.95 0.45
CA VAL A 33 -4.23 12.29 1.63
C VAL A 33 -4.36 10.77 1.52
N GLY A 34 -5.51 10.25 1.11
CA GLY A 34 -5.71 8.80 0.92
C GLY A 34 -4.74 8.17 -0.07
N LYS A 35 -4.51 8.81 -1.23
CA LYS A 35 -3.52 8.33 -2.20
C LYS A 35 -2.08 8.41 -1.71
N THR A 36 -1.77 9.38 -0.87
CA THR A 36 -0.42 9.56 -0.32
C THR A 36 -0.11 8.46 0.70
N ILE A 37 -1.07 8.15 1.57
CA ILE A 37 -0.95 7.05 2.55
C ILE A 37 -0.82 5.68 1.86
N GLN A 38 -1.60 5.41 0.81
CA GLN A 38 -1.47 4.14 0.06
C GLN A 38 -0.09 4.01 -0.59
N LYS A 39 0.44 5.09 -1.19
CA LYS A 39 1.79 5.07 -1.76
C LYS A 39 2.88 4.86 -0.73
N GLU A 40 2.72 5.40 0.47
CA GLU A 40 3.66 5.15 1.56
C GLU A 40 3.60 3.70 2.04
N GLN A 41 2.40 3.11 2.14
CA GLN A 41 2.23 1.70 2.49
C GLN A 41 2.83 0.76 1.44
N ASP A 42 2.56 0.97 0.15
CA ASP A 42 3.17 0.19 -0.95
C ASP A 42 4.70 0.34 -1.00
N ARG A 43 5.23 1.49 -0.56
CA ARG A 43 6.67 1.70 -0.52
C ARG A 43 7.34 0.95 0.64
N LEU A 44 6.67 0.88 1.79
CA LEU A 44 7.20 0.32 3.03
C LEU A 44 7.00 -1.20 3.14
N TYR A 45 5.92 -1.71 2.57
CA TYR A 45 5.52 -3.11 2.71
C TYR A 45 5.49 -3.78 1.33
N VAL A 46 6.09 -4.97 1.24
CA VAL A 46 6.13 -5.78 0.01
C VAL A 46 4.86 -6.59 -0.15
N GLY A 47 4.23 -6.98 0.96
CA GLY A 47 3.01 -7.78 0.93
C GLY A 47 2.87 -8.69 2.15
N ARG A 48 1.90 -9.62 2.08
CA ARG A 48 1.58 -10.56 3.15
C ARG A 48 2.28 -11.89 2.94
N VAL A 49 2.91 -12.43 3.97
CA VAL A 49 3.55 -13.75 3.91
C VAL A 49 2.46 -14.83 3.84
N ILE A 50 2.39 -15.55 2.73
CA ILE A 50 1.40 -16.62 2.52
C ILE A 50 1.98 -18.00 2.79
N GLU A 51 3.28 -18.17 2.55
CA GLU A 51 3.93 -19.48 2.62
C GLU A 51 5.38 -19.36 3.05
N LYS A 52 5.87 -20.44 3.68
CA LYS A 52 7.23 -20.59 4.16
C LYS A 52 7.81 -21.87 3.58
N GLU A 53 8.90 -21.75 2.85
CA GLU A 53 9.59 -22.87 2.25
C GLU A 53 10.96 -23.07 2.92
N HIS A 54 11.18 -24.25 3.48
CA HIS A 54 12.47 -24.66 4.03
C HIS A 54 13.15 -25.62 3.07
N VAL A 55 14.36 -25.26 2.62
CA VAL A 55 15.20 -26.13 1.81
C VAL A 55 16.33 -26.65 2.71
N PRO A 56 16.24 -27.92 3.17
CA PRO A 56 17.26 -28.50 4.03
C PRO A 56 18.56 -28.71 3.26
N GLU A 57 19.69 -28.67 3.98
CA GLU A 57 21.01 -28.96 3.41
C GLU A 57 21.02 -30.30 2.69
N LYS A 58 21.56 -30.30 1.47
CA LYS A 58 21.78 -31.51 0.70
C LYS A 58 23.24 -31.57 0.28
N ILE A 59 23.81 -32.76 0.42
CA ILE A 59 25.12 -33.09 -0.14
C ILE A 59 24.84 -33.88 -1.40
N LYS A 60 25.21 -33.32 -2.55
CA LYS A 60 25.07 -34.00 -3.84
C LYS A 60 26.39 -33.87 -4.60
N ASP A 61 26.94 -35.01 -5.02
CA ASP A 61 28.18 -35.10 -5.81
C ASP A 61 29.39 -34.36 -5.19
N GLY A 62 29.50 -34.35 -3.86
CA GLY A 62 30.63 -33.74 -3.14
C GLY A 62 30.51 -32.24 -2.87
N GLU A 63 29.48 -31.57 -3.38
CA GLU A 63 29.18 -30.17 -3.08
C GLU A 63 28.16 -30.06 -1.93
N ARG A 64 28.49 -29.22 -0.93
CA ARG A 64 27.57 -28.86 0.16
C ARG A 64 26.69 -27.71 -0.31
N PHE A 65 25.39 -27.94 -0.38
CA PHE A 65 24.40 -26.89 -0.55
C PHE A 65 23.95 -26.42 0.83
N ASP A 66 24.22 -25.15 1.15
CA ASP A 66 23.88 -24.54 2.42
C ASP A 66 22.36 -24.48 2.66
N GLU A 67 21.95 -24.47 3.93
CA GLU A 67 20.56 -24.38 4.35
C GLU A 67 19.93 -23.07 3.85
N ALA A 68 18.84 -23.16 3.08
CA ALA A 68 18.18 -21.97 2.54
C ALA A 68 16.74 -21.87 3.03
N TYR A 69 16.39 -20.69 3.54
CA TYR A 69 15.05 -20.35 4.01
C TYR A 69 14.41 -19.37 3.04
N TYR A 70 13.22 -19.70 2.57
CA TYR A 70 12.47 -18.86 1.65
C TYR A 70 11.10 -18.52 2.24
N ILE A 71 10.63 -17.31 1.98
CA ILE A 71 9.25 -16.87 2.26
C ILE A 71 8.60 -16.47 0.94
N VAL A 72 7.33 -16.83 0.79
CA VAL A 72 6.48 -16.39 -0.32
C VAL A 72 5.57 -15.29 0.20
N VAL A 73 5.64 -14.14 -0.45
CA VAL A 73 4.90 -12.94 -0.09
C VAL A 73 3.94 -12.63 -1.24
N GLU A 74 2.66 -12.47 -0.91
CA GLU A 74 1.64 -11.96 -1.82
C GLU A 74 1.64 -10.44 -1.76
N ASP A 75 2.02 -9.80 -2.86
CA ASP A 75 1.97 -8.35 -3.03
C ASP A 75 0.51 -7.88 -3.13
N ASN A 76 0.26 -6.59 -2.88
CA ASN A 76 -1.05 -5.95 -3.00
C ASN A 76 -1.66 -6.05 -4.41
N HIS A 77 -0.82 -6.36 -5.41
CA HIS A 77 -1.22 -6.62 -6.80
C HIS A 77 -1.60 -8.08 -7.08
N GLY A 78 -1.50 -8.98 -6.11
CA GLY A 78 -1.77 -10.41 -6.26
C GLY A 78 -0.61 -11.23 -6.85
N ASP A 79 0.58 -10.64 -6.93
CA ASP A 79 1.79 -11.32 -7.37
C ASP A 79 2.46 -12.05 -6.20
N TYR A 80 2.92 -13.28 -6.45
CA TYR A 80 3.63 -14.09 -5.47
C TYR A 80 5.14 -13.96 -5.66
N LEU A 81 5.81 -13.35 -4.68
CA LEU A 81 7.25 -13.09 -4.68
C LEU A 81 7.96 -13.96 -3.66
N ARG A 82 9.00 -14.68 -4.11
CA ARG A 82 9.82 -15.55 -3.27
C ARG A 82 11.09 -14.83 -2.83
N TYR A 83 11.27 -14.68 -1.51
CA TYR A 83 12.45 -14.05 -0.92
C TYR A 83 13.27 -15.07 -0.13
N SER A 84 14.58 -15.08 -0.35
CA SER A 84 15.51 -15.78 0.54
C SER A 84 15.74 -14.92 1.79
N VAL A 85 15.56 -15.51 2.96
CA VAL A 85 15.72 -14.86 4.26
C VAL A 85 16.68 -15.63 5.15
N SER A 86 17.23 -14.96 6.16
CA SER A 86 18.03 -15.65 7.18
C SER A 86 17.16 -16.51 8.09
N LYS A 87 17.78 -17.49 8.75
CA LYS A 87 17.15 -18.38 9.72
C LYS A 87 16.38 -17.63 10.80
N ASP A 88 16.98 -16.58 11.37
CA ASP A 88 16.36 -15.78 12.43
C ASP A 88 15.07 -15.10 11.95
N VAL A 89 15.10 -14.53 10.74
CA VAL A 89 13.96 -13.85 10.13
C VAL A 89 12.86 -14.85 9.78
N TYR A 90 13.22 -16.03 9.27
CA TYR A 90 12.27 -17.10 8.97
C TYR A 90 11.54 -17.62 10.22
N GLN A 91 12.24 -17.68 11.36
CA GLN A 91 11.66 -18.10 12.64
C GLN A 91 10.78 -17.02 13.28
N GLN A 92 11.13 -15.74 13.10
CA GLN A 92 10.39 -14.61 13.70
C GLN A 92 9.12 -14.22 12.94
N ILE A 93 9.13 -14.33 11.62
CA ILE A 93 7.97 -14.00 10.77
C ILE A 93 6.90 -15.08 10.93
N GLU A 94 5.63 -14.74 11.01
CA GLU A 94 4.53 -15.72 10.92
C GLU A 94 3.85 -15.71 9.55
N ILE A 95 3.11 -16.78 9.23
CA ILE A 95 2.22 -16.77 8.07
C ILE A 95 1.13 -15.74 8.37
N ASN A 96 0.86 -14.87 7.41
CA ASN A 96 0.01 -13.69 7.46
C ASN A 96 0.66 -12.38 7.94
N ASP A 97 1.93 -12.39 8.33
CA ASP A 97 2.64 -11.16 8.65
C ASP A 97 2.91 -10.31 7.41
N MET A 98 2.96 -8.99 7.58
CA MET A 98 3.39 -8.09 6.51
C MET A 98 4.91 -8.02 6.44
N TYR A 99 5.47 -8.42 5.30
CA TYR A 99 6.90 -8.31 5.07
C TYR A 99 7.28 -6.90 4.62
N LYS A 100 8.21 -6.27 5.35
CA LYS A 100 8.73 -4.94 5.04
C LYS A 100 9.82 -5.00 3.99
N ARG A 101 9.85 -4.01 3.10
CA ARG A 101 10.95 -3.85 2.15
C ARG A 101 12.20 -3.38 2.93
N LYS A 102 13.30 -4.16 2.85
CA LYS A 102 14.59 -3.78 3.43
C LYS A 102 15.26 -2.66 2.65
#